data_AF-A0AAV1WH54-F1
#
_entry.id   AF-A0AAV1WH54-F1
#
_cell.length_a   1.000
_cell.length_b   1.000
_cell.length_c   1.000
_cell.angle_alpha   90.00
_cell.angle_beta   90.00
_cell.angle_gamma   90.00
#
_symmetry.space_group_name_H-M   'P 1'
#
loop_
_entity.id
_entity.type
_entity.pdbx_description
1 polymer ?
#
loop_
_entity_poly.entity_id
_entity_poly.type
_entity_poly.pdbx_seq_one_letter_code
_entity_poly.pdbx_strand_id
1 'polypeptide(L)'
;MYYARKDDGSQAEGKKRRRLNMEQVKTREKSFELGNKLEPERKMQLARALGLHPKQVAIWFQNRRARWKTSSWRRTMIFLKANMILLRKIMMHFKFITKNFSPRVW
;
A
#
# COMPACT_ATOMS: atom_id res chain seq x y z
N MET A 1 32.95 21.27 -13.39
CA MET A 1 31.85 20.32 -13.69
C MET A 1 31.83 19.31 -12.54
N TYR A 2 30.89 19.25 -11.58
CA TYR A 2 29.44 19.44 -11.57
C TYR A 2 28.99 20.44 -10.47
N TYR A 3 27.87 21.12 -10.69
CA TYR A 3 27.48 22.40 -10.06
C TYR A 3 27.24 22.38 -8.54
N ALA A 4 27.85 23.33 -7.85
CA ALA A 4 27.38 23.87 -6.57
C ALA A 4 26.17 24.81 -6.78
N ARG A 5 25.14 24.73 -5.93
CA ARG A 5 24.12 25.78 -5.72
C ARG A 5 23.50 25.57 -4.32
N LYS A 6 24.10 26.21 -3.31
CA LYS A 6 23.66 27.42 -2.58
C LYS A 6 22.53 27.17 -1.58
N ASP A 7 22.88 27.34 -0.30
CA ASP A 7 21.97 27.61 0.81
C ASP A 7 21.30 28.98 0.64
N ASP A 8 20.00 29.04 0.88
CA ASP A 8 19.30 30.24 1.38
C ASP A 8 18.17 29.81 2.34
N GLY A 9 18.36 30.15 3.61
CA GLY A 9 17.40 29.91 4.67
C GLY A 9 16.17 30.82 4.54
N SER A 10 14.99 30.28 4.87
CA SER A 10 13.82 31.06 5.29
C SER A 10 12.86 30.17 6.09
N GLN A 11 13.04 30.31 7.40
CA GLN A 11 12.12 30.04 8.50
C GLN A 11 10.64 30.36 8.17
N ALA A 12 9.73 29.40 8.41
CA ALA A 12 8.31 29.66 8.68
C ALA A 12 7.59 28.39 9.17
N GLU A 13 7.72 28.15 10.47
CA GLU A 13 6.63 27.85 11.40
C GLU A 13 5.33 27.18 10.88
N GLY A 14 4.99 26.05 11.51
CA GLY A 14 3.63 25.90 12.05
C GLY A 14 2.45 25.73 11.10
N LYS A 15 2.62 25.30 9.83
CA LYS A 15 1.46 25.01 8.97
C LYS A 15 0.82 23.66 9.31
N LYS A 16 -0.06 23.73 10.32
CA LYS A 16 -1.19 22.84 10.67
C LYS A 16 -1.50 21.83 9.57
N ARG A 17 -1.58 20.55 9.95
CA ARG A 17 -2.12 19.42 9.17
C ARG A 17 -3.51 19.77 8.63
N ARG A 18 -3.60 20.54 7.54
CA ARG A 18 -4.86 20.80 6.84
C ARG A 18 -5.29 19.48 6.23
N ARG A 19 -6.41 18.93 6.73
CA ARG A 19 -7.11 17.83 6.07
C ARG A 19 -7.29 18.23 4.59
N LEU A 20 -6.79 17.39 3.69
CA LEU A 20 -6.96 17.59 2.24
C LEU A 20 -8.47 17.62 1.95
N ASN A 21 -8.90 18.56 1.10
CA ASN A 21 -10.28 18.63 0.66
C ASN A 21 -10.65 17.30 -0.06
N MET A 22 -11.86 16.80 0.16
CA MET A 22 -12.31 15.48 -0.33
C MET A 22 -12.22 15.39 -1.86
N GLU A 23 -12.38 16.52 -2.54
CA GLU A 23 -12.21 16.70 -3.98
C GLU A 23 -10.74 16.55 -4.42
N GLN A 24 -9.79 17.05 -3.61
CA GLN A 24 -8.35 16.83 -3.85
C GLN A 24 -7.96 15.35 -3.69
N VAL A 25 -8.64 14.61 -2.81
CA VAL A 25 -8.44 13.16 -2.64
C VAL A 25 -8.97 12.41 -3.86
N LYS A 26 -10.20 12.72 -4.31
CA LYS A 26 -10.80 12.10 -5.51
C LYS A 26 -9.95 12.29 -6.75
N THR A 27 -9.44 13.50 -6.99
CA THR A 27 -8.59 13.78 -8.15
C THR A 27 -7.26 13.02 -8.10
N ARG A 28 -6.67 12.84 -6.91
CA ARG A 28 -5.46 12.02 -6.73
C ARG A 28 -5.73 10.53 -6.97
N GLU A 29 -6.86 10.02 -6.52
CA GLU A 29 -7.24 8.61 -6.73
C GLU A 29 -7.54 8.32 -8.21
N LYS A 30 -8.30 9.18 -8.88
CA LYS A 30 -8.58 9.06 -10.33
C LYS A 30 -7.30 9.11 -11.17
N SER A 31 -6.33 9.95 -10.78
CA SER A 31 -5.02 10.01 -11.43
C SER A 31 -4.16 8.77 -11.18
N PHE A 32 -4.25 8.14 -10.00
CA PHE A 32 -3.54 6.90 -9.66
C PHE A 32 -4.09 5.70 -10.45
N GLU A 33 -5.40 5.65 -10.69
CA GLU A 33 -6.05 4.62 -11.53
C GLU A 33 -5.64 4.73 -13.00
N LEU A 34 -5.44 5.94 -13.51
CA LEU A 34 -5.01 6.23 -14.89
C LEU A 34 -3.51 6.00 -15.16
N GLY A 35 -2.71 5.57 -14.17
CA GLY A 35 -1.30 5.30 -14.36
C GLY A 35 -0.52 5.12 -13.07
N ASN A 36 -0.05 3.90 -12.81
CA ASN A 36 0.69 3.53 -11.60
C ASN A 36 2.13 4.12 -11.55
N LYS A 37 2.63 4.67 -12.67
CA LYS A 37 3.87 5.44 -12.77
C LYS A 37 3.55 6.94 -12.84
N LEU A 38 4.04 7.68 -11.85
CA LEU A 38 3.91 9.12 -11.80
C LEU A 38 5.02 9.74 -12.64
N GLU A 39 4.76 9.96 -13.93
CA GLU A 39 5.69 10.68 -14.80
C GLU A 39 5.95 12.11 -14.27
N PRO A 40 7.17 12.65 -14.42
CA PRO A 40 7.53 14.00 -13.93
C PRO A 40 6.58 15.09 -14.43
N GLU A 41 6.14 14.98 -15.68
CA GLU A 41 5.21 15.89 -16.35
C GLU A 41 3.81 15.85 -15.71
N ARG A 42 3.29 14.64 -15.48
CA ARG A 42 2.00 14.43 -14.79
C ARG A 42 2.05 14.90 -13.34
N LYS A 43 3.18 14.72 -12.65
CA LYS A 43 3.36 15.26 -11.28
C LYS A 43 3.19 16.77 -11.25
N MET A 44 3.78 17.48 -12.21
CA MET A 44 3.69 18.94 -12.27
C MET A 44 2.28 19.41 -12.64
N GLN A 45 1.62 18.75 -13.60
CA GLN A 45 0.22 19.04 -13.94
C GLN A 45 -0.72 18.81 -12.76
N LEU A 46 -0.58 17.69 -12.04
CA LEU A 46 -1.41 17.37 -10.87
C LEU A 46 -1.13 18.31 -9.69
N ALA A 47 0.12 18.72 -9.48
CA ALA A 47 0.50 19.72 -8.50
C ALA A 47 -0.17 21.07 -8.78
N ARG A 48 -0.14 21.52 -10.04
CA ARG A 48 -0.83 22.74 -10.49
C ARG A 48 -2.35 22.66 -10.33
N ALA A 49 -2.96 21.58 -10.83
CA ALA A 49 -4.42 21.38 -10.75
C ALA A 49 -4.95 21.30 -9.31
N LEU A 50 -4.15 20.79 -8.38
CA LEU A 50 -4.53 20.68 -6.97
C LEU A 50 -4.13 21.88 -6.11
N GLY A 51 -3.33 22.81 -6.65
CA GLY A 51 -2.72 23.90 -5.88
C GLY A 51 -1.76 23.39 -4.79
N LEU A 52 -1.09 22.25 -5.03
CA LEU A 52 -0.25 21.57 -4.04
C LEU A 52 1.20 21.51 -4.48
N HIS A 53 2.13 21.47 -3.53
CA HIS A 53 3.55 21.39 -3.86
C HIS A 53 3.87 20.03 -4.51
N PRO A 54 4.69 19.95 -5.58
CA PRO A 54 5.05 18.69 -6.24
C PRO A 54 5.60 17.62 -5.29
N LYS A 55 6.31 18.04 -4.22
CA LYS A 55 6.77 17.15 -3.13
C LYS A 55 5.62 16.44 -2.41
N GLN A 56 4.51 17.14 -2.14
CA GLN A 56 3.34 16.55 -1.47
C GLN A 56 2.63 15.54 -2.37
N VAL A 57 2.60 15.78 -3.68
CA VAL A 57 2.09 14.81 -4.66
C VAL A 57 2.96 13.56 -4.68
N ALA A 58 4.30 13.71 -4.71
CA ALA A 58 5.23 12.58 -4.68
C ALA A 58 5.08 11.71 -3.41
N ILE A 59 5.03 12.35 -2.23
CA ILE A 59 4.83 11.66 -0.95
C ILE A 59 3.48 10.93 -0.92
N TRP A 60 2.42 11.55 -1.45
CA TRP A 60 1.11 10.90 -1.51
C TRP A 60 1.13 9.65 -2.40
N PHE A 61 1.76 9.72 -3.58
CA PHE A 61 1.91 8.56 -4.46
C PHE A 61 2.75 7.44 -3.82
N GLN A 62 3.83 7.79 -3.10
CA GLN A 62 4.60 6.83 -2.32
C GLN A 62 3.75 6.16 -1.22
N ASN A 63 3.04 6.95 -0.43
CA ASN A 63 2.14 6.44 0.62
C ASN A 63 1.01 5.58 0.06
N ARG A 64 0.45 5.93 -1.10
CA ARG A 64 -0.60 5.15 -1.74
C ARG A 64 -0.08 3.79 -2.20
N ARG A 65 1.10 3.74 -2.83
CA ARG A 65 1.76 2.47 -3.21
C ARG A 65 2.09 1.60 -1.99
N ALA A 66 2.60 2.20 -0.92
CA ALA A 66 2.90 1.48 0.32
C ALA A 66 1.63 0.87 0.94
N ARG A 67 0.51 1.62 0.97
CA ARG A 67 -0.79 1.13 1.44
C ARG A 67 -1.34 0.00 0.56
N TRP A 68 -1.21 0.11 -0.75
CA TRP A 68 -1.66 -0.92 -1.69
C TRP A 68 -0.90 -2.23 -1.48
N LYS A 69 0.43 -2.16 -1.43
CA LYS A 69 1.30 -3.32 -1.15
C LYS A 69 0.98 -3.96 0.21
N THR A 70 0.86 -3.15 1.26
CA THR A 70 0.52 -3.65 2.61
C THR A 70 -0.86 -4.31 2.66
N SER A 71 -1.84 -3.77 1.94
CA SER A 71 -3.18 -4.35 1.87
C SER A 71 -3.19 -5.68 1.12
N SER A 72 -2.41 -5.79 0.04
CA SER A 72 -2.22 -7.05 -0.69
C SER A 72 -1.58 -8.12 0.21
N TRP A 73 -0.45 -7.81 0.86
CA TRP A 73 0.20 -8.75 1.78
C TRP A 73 -0.69 -9.17 2.94
N ARG A 74 -1.47 -8.25 3.51
CA ARG A 74 -2.45 -8.58 4.57
C ARG A 74 -3.50 -9.56 4.08
N ARG A 75 -4.09 -9.34 2.89
CA ARG A 75 -5.07 -10.27 2.31
C ARG A 75 -4.47 -11.65 2.06
N THR A 76 -3.31 -11.71 1.44
CA THR A 76 -2.57 -12.97 1.20
C THR A 76 -2.26 -13.68 2.51
N MET A 77 -1.80 -12.96 3.54
CA MET A 77 -1.50 -13.52 4.85
C MET A 77 -2.75 -14.10 5.53
N ILE A 78 -3.89 -13.41 5.47
CA ILE A 78 -5.16 -13.90 6.03
C ILE A 78 -5.58 -15.18 5.32
N PHE A 79 -5.52 -15.21 3.98
CA PHE A 79 -5.86 -16.38 3.18
C PHE A 79 -4.96 -17.58 3.52
N LEU A 80 -3.64 -17.38 3.57
CA LEU A 80 -2.69 -18.45 3.90
C LEU A 80 -2.91 -18.99 5.32
N LYS A 81 -3.17 -18.12 6.31
CA LYS A 81 -3.47 -18.54 7.69
C LYS A 81 -4.74 -19.37 7.77
N ALA A 82 -5.81 -18.97 7.07
CA ALA A 82 -7.06 -19.73 7.05
C ALA A 82 -6.86 -21.13 6.44
N ASN A 83 -6.13 -21.23 5.33
CA ASN A 83 -5.80 -22.50 4.70
C ASN A 83 -4.95 -23.40 5.61
N MET A 84 -3.97 -22.84 6.31
CA MET A 84 -3.14 -23.61 7.26
C MET A 84 -3.96 -24.22 8.39
N ILE A 85 -4.93 -23.47 8.93
CA ILE A 85 -5.84 -23.96 9.97
C ILE A 85 -6.69 -25.13 9.45
N LEU A 86 -7.23 -24.99 8.23
CA LEU A 86 -8.02 -26.04 7.58
C LEU A 86 -7.19 -27.31 7.37
N LEU A 87 -6.00 -27.18 6.80
CA LEU A 87 -5.08 -28.31 6.60
C LEU A 87 -4.74 -29.00 7.92
N ARG A 88 -4.51 -28.24 9.00
CA ARG A 88 -4.25 -28.82 10.32
C ARG A 88 -5.46 -29.61 10.83
N LYS A 89 -6.68 -29.11 10.65
CA LYS A 89 -7.91 -29.84 11.01
C LYS A 89 -8.06 -31.13 10.21
N ILE A 90 -7.86 -31.07 8.89
CA ILE A 90 -7.93 -32.24 8.00
C ILE A 90 -6.88 -33.28 8.42
N MET A 91 -5.64 -32.86 8.67
CA MET A 91 -4.58 -33.77 9.12
C MET A 91 -4.88 -34.38 10.50
N MET A 92 -5.47 -33.63 11.43
CA MET A 92 -5.89 -34.18 12.71
C MET A 92 -7.00 -35.22 12.54
N HIS A 93 -7.98 -34.92 11.69
CA HIS A 93 -9.06 -35.86 11.38
C HIS A 93 -8.54 -37.12 10.68
N PHE A 94 -7.63 -36.96 9.72
CA PHE A 94 -6.96 -38.08 9.06
C PHE A 94 -6.18 -38.95 10.05
N LYS A 95 -5.39 -38.34 10.94
CA LYS A 95 -4.67 -39.06 12.01
C LYS A 95 -5.62 -39.76 12.98
N PHE A 96 -6.79 -39.18 13.24
CA PHE A 96 -7.82 -39.80 14.07
C PHE A 96 -8.43 -41.01 13.36
N ILE A 97 -8.78 -40.88 12.08
CA ILE A 97 -9.31 -42.00 11.27
C ILE A 97 -8.27 -43.11 11.19
N THR A 98 -7.02 -42.83 10.84
CA THR A 98 -6.00 -43.88 10.69
C THR A 98 -5.67 -44.60 12.00
N LYS A 99 -5.83 -43.94 13.15
CA LYS A 99 -5.69 -44.57 14.47
C LYS A 99 -6.89 -45.42 14.88
N ASN A 100 -8.12 -45.01 14.55
CA ASN A 100 -9.34 -45.69 15.01
C ASN A 100 -9.92 -46.67 13.98
N PHE A 101 -9.57 -46.52 12.70
CA PHE A 101 -9.97 -47.38 11.58
C PHE A 101 -8.74 -48.02 10.93
N SER A 102 -7.68 -48.29 11.69
CA SER A 102 -6.62 -49.18 11.21
C SER A 102 -7.29 -50.53 10.92
N PRO A 103 -7.40 -50.96 9.64
CA PRO A 103 -7.85 -52.30 9.36
C PRO A 103 -6.76 -53.19 9.96
N ARG A 104 -7.09 -53.91 11.02
CA ARG A 104 -6.29 -55.07 11.43
C ARG A 104 -6.33 -55.99 10.22
N VAL A 105 -5.29 -55.89 9.39
CA VAL A 105 -4.94 -56.87 8.39
C VAL A 105 -4.85 -58.21 9.14
N TRP A 106 -5.63 -59.16 8.65
CA TRP A 106 -5.71 -60.53 9.14
C TRP A 106 -4.33 -61.18 9.25
#